data_AF-A0A370U4H6-F1
#
_entry.id   AF-A0A370U4H6-F1
#
_cell.length_a   1.000
_cell.length_b   1.000
_cell.length_c   1.000
_cell.angle_alpha   90.00
_cell.angle_beta   90.00
_cell.angle_gamma   90.00
#
_symmetry.space_group_name_H-M   'P 1'
#
loop_
_entity.id
_entity.type
_entity.pdbx_description
1 polymer ?
#
loop_
_entity_poly.entity_id
_entity_poly.type
_entity_poly.pdbx_seq_one_letter_code
_entity_poly.pdbx_strand_id
1 'polypeptide(L)'
;MKAQSTIGNAASSMKNGVIGIGIATAILFGSSAHADDYSCISVAEKKVAAEAAKLTDDWSDIFTTQAALITAKTECYIDENITKDNAEDKWADIKTDFQEGMKGIHNKFDAQVEKAKATYRDAKDKAKTDEALAKAEEKYDAAMEKISESYKRSVVALKDKLGIDE
;
A
#
# COMPACT_ATOMS: atom_id res chain seq x y z
N MET A 1 12.75 -45.37 -2.07
CA MET A 1 11.43 -44.79 -1.79
C MET A 1 11.21 -43.61 -2.75
N LYS A 2 10.25 -43.71 -3.67
CA LYS A 2 9.84 -42.62 -4.57
C LYS A 2 8.76 -41.81 -3.85
N ALA A 3 8.97 -40.51 -3.66
CA ALA A 3 7.91 -39.59 -3.25
C ALA A 3 7.37 -38.90 -4.50
N GLN A 4 6.21 -39.38 -4.95
CA GLN A 4 5.33 -38.75 -5.91
C GLN A 4 4.61 -37.62 -5.18
N SER A 5 4.82 -36.37 -5.58
CA SER A 5 3.98 -35.24 -5.16
C SER A 5 3.17 -34.80 -6.36
N THR A 6 1.93 -35.26 -6.39
CA THR A 6 0.90 -34.96 -7.37
C THR A 6 0.61 -33.47 -7.37
N ILE A 7 1.00 -32.75 -8.43
CA ILE A 7 0.46 -31.43 -8.74
C ILE A 7 -0.96 -31.67 -9.29
N GLY A 8 -1.94 -31.60 -8.39
CA GLY A 8 -3.36 -31.68 -8.69
C GLY A 8 -3.96 -30.29 -8.86
N ASN A 9 -4.47 -30.03 -10.07
CA ASN A 9 -5.12 -28.81 -10.54
C ASN A 9 -6.28 -28.29 -9.67
N ALA A 10 -6.47 -26.98 -9.68
CA ALA A 10 -7.79 -26.35 -9.58
C ALA A 10 -7.87 -25.16 -10.55
N ALA A 11 -7.78 -25.45 -11.86
CA ALA A 11 -8.24 -24.55 -12.90
C ALA A 11 -9.62 -25.05 -13.36
N SER A 12 -10.67 -24.51 -12.75
CA SER A 12 -12.05 -24.70 -13.19
C SER A 12 -12.68 -23.34 -13.40
N SER A 13 -12.93 -23.04 -14.67
CA SER A 13 -13.74 -21.92 -15.16
C SER A 13 -15.14 -21.92 -14.55
N MET A 14 -15.71 -20.74 -14.22
CA MET A 14 -17.09 -20.35 -14.61
C MET A 14 -17.49 -18.94 -14.13
N LYS A 15 -17.49 -18.01 -15.09
CA LYS A 15 -18.66 -17.20 -15.51
C LYS A 15 -19.43 -16.38 -14.45
N ASN A 16 -18.84 -15.27 -14.00
CA ASN A 16 -19.39 -13.90 -14.09
C ASN A 16 -18.37 -12.91 -13.49
N GLY A 17 -17.39 -12.52 -14.31
CA GLY A 17 -16.86 -11.16 -14.30
C GLY A 17 -15.89 -10.71 -13.20
N VAL A 18 -15.22 -11.57 -12.44
CA VAL A 18 -13.99 -11.19 -11.70
C VAL A 18 -13.00 -12.34 -11.77
N ILE A 19 -11.92 -12.15 -12.51
CA ILE A 19 -10.80 -13.11 -12.53
C ILE A 19 -10.08 -12.94 -11.19
N GLY A 20 -10.39 -13.81 -10.23
CA GLY A 20 -9.58 -13.97 -9.04
C GLY A 20 -8.22 -14.52 -9.44
N ILE A 21 -7.23 -13.63 -9.61
CA ILE A 21 -5.84 -14.04 -9.77
C ILE A 21 -5.38 -14.57 -8.42
N GLY A 22 -5.30 -15.90 -8.31
CA GLY A 22 -4.61 -16.56 -7.22
C GLY A 22 -3.12 -16.25 -7.33
N ILE A 23 -2.64 -15.30 -6.55
CA ILE A 23 -1.21 -15.01 -6.45
C ILE A 23 -0.61 -16.05 -5.50
N ALA A 24 0.04 -17.06 -6.05
CA ALA A 24 0.89 -17.96 -5.29
C ALA A 24 2.24 -17.29 -5.05
N THR A 25 2.40 -16.62 -3.91
CA THR A 25 3.70 -16.02 -3.52
C THR A 25 4.52 -17.06 -2.77
N ALA A 26 5.34 -17.84 -3.49
CA ALA A 26 6.40 -18.63 -2.88
C ALA A 26 7.61 -17.72 -2.65
N ILE A 27 7.73 -17.15 -1.45
CA ILE A 27 8.94 -16.43 -1.03
C ILE A 27 9.79 -17.37 -0.19
N LEU A 28 10.86 -17.90 -0.78
CA LEU A 28 11.95 -18.53 -0.06
C LEU A 28 12.99 -17.45 0.26
N PHE A 29 13.03 -16.98 1.51
CA PHE A 29 14.22 -16.31 2.03
C PHE A 29 14.75 -17.06 3.24
N GLY A 30 15.97 -17.56 3.08
CA GLY A 30 16.76 -18.16 4.13
C GLY A 30 17.68 -17.13 4.79
N SER A 31 17.70 -17.22 6.12
CA SER A 31 18.80 -16.93 7.04
C SER A 31 18.94 -15.52 7.64
N SER A 32 18.79 -15.55 8.98
CA SER A 32 19.51 -14.88 10.06
C SER A 32 19.22 -13.42 10.44
N ALA A 33 18.56 -13.29 11.61
CA ALA A 33 18.84 -12.38 12.75
C ALA A 33 18.97 -10.89 12.42
N HIS A 34 18.05 -10.02 12.85
CA HIS A 34 17.96 -9.41 14.19
C HIS A 34 16.59 -8.69 14.29
N ALA A 35 16.09 -8.40 15.49
CA ALA A 35 14.73 -7.90 15.73
C ALA A 35 14.40 -6.51 15.14
N ASP A 36 15.34 -5.84 14.45
CA ASP A 36 15.17 -4.55 13.78
C ASP A 36 15.05 -4.65 12.23
N ASP A 37 15.19 -5.84 11.64
CA ASP A 37 15.27 -6.05 10.17
C ASP A 37 13.89 -6.33 9.49
N TYR A 38 12.78 -6.04 10.16
CA TYR A 38 11.44 -6.41 9.67
C TYR A 38 10.91 -5.48 8.57
N SER A 39 11.35 -4.21 8.51
CA SER A 39 10.85 -3.22 7.55
C SER A 39 11.20 -3.63 6.11
N CYS A 40 12.48 -3.95 5.85
CA CYS A 40 12.99 -4.40 4.56
C CYS A 40 12.37 -5.71 4.08
N ILE A 41 12.21 -6.69 4.97
CA ILE A 41 11.59 -7.98 4.64
C ILE A 41 10.15 -7.79 4.18
N SER A 42 9.41 -6.88 4.82
CA SER A 42 7.99 -6.62 4.50
C SER A 42 7.78 -5.88 3.16
N VAL A 43 8.82 -5.25 2.59
CA VAL A 43 8.70 -4.50 1.32
C VAL A 43 8.25 -5.40 0.18
N ALA A 44 8.79 -6.62 0.10
CA ALA A 44 8.43 -7.57 -0.97
C ALA A 44 6.95 -7.96 -0.90
N GLU A 45 6.45 -8.28 0.30
CA GLU A 45 5.05 -8.62 0.54
C GLU A 45 4.12 -7.44 0.23
N LYS A 46 4.48 -6.24 0.68
CA LYS A 46 3.70 -5.01 0.42
C LYS A 46 3.69 -4.64 -1.06
N LYS A 47 4.76 -4.93 -1.81
CA LYS A 47 4.78 -4.74 -3.26
C LYS A 47 3.77 -5.64 -3.95
N VAL A 48 3.74 -6.92 -3.59
CA VAL A 48 2.76 -7.88 -4.11
C VAL A 48 1.33 -7.44 -3.76
N ALA A 49 1.09 -7.03 -2.52
CA ALA A 49 -0.23 -6.52 -2.11
C ALA A 49 -0.65 -5.26 -2.91
N ALA A 50 0.26 -4.31 -3.12
CA ALA A 50 -0.01 -3.11 -3.90
C ALA A 50 -0.25 -3.41 -5.40
N GLU A 51 0.39 -4.43 -5.96
CA GLU A 51 0.13 -4.90 -7.32
C GLU A 51 -1.21 -5.64 -7.43
N ALA A 52 -1.57 -6.44 -6.42
CA ALA A 52 -2.85 -7.12 -6.34
C ALA A 52 -4.03 -6.13 -6.20
N ALA A 53 -3.90 -5.10 -5.36
CA ALA A 53 -4.93 -4.11 -5.13
C ALA A 53 -5.32 -3.35 -6.40
N LYS A 54 -4.36 -3.09 -7.31
CA LYS A 54 -4.60 -2.46 -8.61
C LYS A 54 -5.55 -3.24 -9.52
N LEU A 55 -5.82 -4.51 -9.21
CA LEU A 55 -6.73 -5.37 -9.96
C LEU A 55 -8.18 -5.33 -9.43
N THR A 56 -8.41 -4.68 -8.28
CA THR A 56 -9.70 -4.74 -7.57
C THR A 56 -10.65 -3.59 -7.93
N ASP A 57 -10.18 -2.59 -8.69
CA ASP A 57 -10.84 -1.29 -8.93
C ASP A 57 -11.30 -0.58 -7.63
N ASP A 58 -10.89 -1.05 -6.45
CA ASP A 58 -11.16 -0.41 -5.16
C ASP A 58 -10.06 0.58 -4.83
N TRP A 59 -10.35 1.85 -5.10
CA TRP A 59 -9.44 2.96 -4.79
C TRP A 59 -9.00 3.03 -3.32
N SER A 60 -9.82 2.58 -2.38
CA SER A 60 -9.45 2.57 -0.96
C SER A 60 -8.34 1.55 -0.72
N ASP A 61 -8.45 0.36 -1.31
CA ASP A 61 -7.45 -0.70 -1.19
C ASP A 61 -6.17 -0.35 -1.95
N ILE A 62 -6.32 0.19 -3.17
CA ILE A 62 -5.22 0.71 -4.00
C ILE A 62 -4.43 1.79 -3.27
N PHE A 63 -5.12 2.72 -2.60
CA PHE A 63 -4.48 3.78 -1.82
C PHE A 63 -3.76 3.22 -0.59
N THR A 64 -4.44 2.40 0.21
CA THR A 64 -3.92 1.89 1.49
C THR A 64 -2.70 1.00 1.28
N THR A 65 -2.73 0.11 0.30
CA THR A 65 -1.60 -0.77 -0.03
C THR A 65 -0.40 -0.01 -0.59
N GLN A 66 -0.62 1.01 -1.44
CA GLN A 66 0.45 1.89 -1.91
C GLN A 66 1.05 2.73 -0.78
N ALA A 67 0.22 3.28 0.11
CA ALA A 67 0.67 4.01 1.29
C ALA A 67 1.56 3.14 2.18
N ALA A 68 1.13 1.91 2.46
CA ALA A 68 1.89 0.95 3.24
C ALA A 68 3.24 0.57 2.59
N LEU A 69 3.27 0.38 1.25
CA LEU A 69 4.50 0.10 0.52
C LEU A 69 5.48 1.28 0.57
N ILE A 70 5.00 2.50 0.41
CA ILE A 70 5.83 3.71 0.47
C ILE A 70 6.49 3.83 1.85
N THR A 71 5.70 3.67 2.93
CA THR A 71 6.21 3.71 4.30
C THR A 71 7.29 2.66 4.54
N ALA A 72 7.03 1.40 4.15
CA ALA A 72 7.97 0.31 4.39
C ALA A 72 9.28 0.47 3.61
N LYS A 73 9.23 0.99 2.38
CA LYS A 73 10.44 1.28 1.60
C LYS A 73 11.32 2.32 2.30
N THR A 74 10.71 3.36 2.84
CA THR A 74 11.43 4.44 3.52
C THR A 74 11.96 4.01 4.87
N GLU A 75 11.21 3.24 5.65
CA GLU A 75 11.72 2.66 6.89
C GLU A 75 12.89 1.72 6.63
N CYS A 76 12.81 0.89 5.58
CA CYS A 76 13.93 0.04 5.16
C CYS A 76 15.18 0.86 4.80
N TYR A 77 15.02 1.94 4.03
CA TYR A 77 16.13 2.84 3.71
C TYR A 77 16.75 3.46 4.97
N ILE A 78 15.93 3.91 5.92
CA ILE A 78 16.41 4.48 7.19
C ILE A 78 17.20 3.43 7.98
N ASP A 79 16.66 2.21 8.11
CA ASP A 79 17.28 1.11 8.85
C ASP A 79 18.63 0.69 8.23
N GLU A 80 18.72 0.67 6.89
CA GLU A 80 19.98 0.46 6.19
C GLU A 80 21.03 1.54 6.48
N ASN A 81 20.62 2.78 6.76
CA ASN A 81 21.57 3.85 7.05
C ASN A 81 21.96 3.93 8.54
N ILE A 82 21.08 3.52 9.47
CA ILE A 82 21.44 3.32 10.89
C ILE A 82 22.66 2.38 10.97
N THR A 83 22.62 1.28 10.21
CA THR A 83 23.64 0.23 10.25
C THR A 83 24.93 0.58 9.49
N LYS A 84 24.88 1.45 8.49
CA LYS A 84 26.04 1.80 7.64
C LYS A 84 26.90 2.94 8.19
N ASP A 85 26.28 3.98 8.77
CA ASP A 85 26.98 5.24 9.05
C ASP A 85 27.63 5.33 10.45
N ASN A 86 27.42 4.32 11.33
CA ASN A 86 27.78 4.38 12.77
C ASN A 86 27.27 5.65 13.50
N ALA A 87 26.34 6.40 12.90
CA ALA A 87 25.68 7.58 13.43
C ALA A 87 24.28 7.19 13.93
N GLU A 88 24.21 6.14 14.76
CA GLU A 88 22.98 5.51 15.22
C GLU A 88 22.00 6.54 15.81
N ASP A 89 22.49 7.48 16.62
CA ASP A 89 21.68 8.53 17.23
C ASP A 89 20.94 9.40 16.19
N LYS A 90 21.62 9.81 15.11
CA LYS A 90 21.01 10.66 14.07
C LYS A 90 19.91 9.92 13.31
N TRP A 91 20.18 8.68 12.92
CA TRP A 91 19.24 7.93 12.08
C TRP A 91 18.08 7.34 12.90
N ALA A 92 18.28 7.06 14.20
CA ALA A 92 17.20 6.71 15.12
C ALA A 92 16.23 7.88 15.33
N ASP A 93 16.74 9.11 15.44
CA ASP A 93 15.92 10.33 15.49
C ASP A 93 15.13 10.50 14.18
N ILE A 94 15.78 10.33 13.02
CA ILE A 94 15.11 10.37 11.71
C ILE A 94 14.00 9.32 11.60
N LYS A 95 14.23 8.09 12.09
CA LYS A 95 13.21 7.02 12.11
C LYS A 95 11.99 7.44 12.91
N THR A 96 12.21 7.98 14.11
CA THR A 96 11.15 8.45 15.00
C THR A 96 10.36 9.58 14.36
N ASP A 97 11.04 10.61 13.86
CA ASP A 97 10.41 11.76 13.20
C ASP A 97 9.63 11.36 11.94
N PHE A 98 10.16 10.39 11.17
CA PHE A 98 9.47 9.84 10.00
C PHE A 98 8.17 9.14 10.41
N GLN A 99 8.21 8.27 11.42
CA GLN A 99 7.03 7.55 11.90
C GLN A 99 5.96 8.49 12.45
N GLU A 100 6.35 9.51 13.22
CA GLU A 100 5.42 10.54 13.69
C GLU A 100 4.83 11.37 12.55
N GLY A 101 5.66 11.80 11.60
CA GLY A 101 5.22 12.52 10.41
C GLY A 101 4.23 11.71 9.57
N MET A 102 4.52 10.42 9.35
CA MET A 102 3.65 9.51 8.62
C MET A 102 2.33 9.28 9.34
N LYS A 103 2.30 9.18 10.68
CA LYS A 103 1.05 9.13 11.45
C LYS A 103 0.18 10.35 11.22
N GLY A 104 0.79 11.54 11.19
CA GLY A 104 0.09 12.80 10.85
C GLY A 104 -0.46 12.80 9.44
N ILE A 105 0.31 12.31 8.46
CA ILE A 105 -0.12 12.16 7.07
C ILE A 105 -1.30 11.17 6.99
N HIS A 106 -1.16 9.94 7.50
CA HIS A 106 -2.22 8.92 7.47
C HIS A 106 -3.53 9.46 8.02
N ASN A 107 -3.53 10.04 9.22
CA ASN A 107 -4.74 10.61 9.83
C ASN A 107 -5.43 11.66 8.94
N LYS A 108 -4.65 12.52 8.27
CA LYS A 108 -5.19 13.55 7.37
C LYS A 108 -5.80 12.95 6.10
N PHE A 109 -5.21 11.89 5.58
CA PHE A 109 -5.67 11.26 4.34
C PHE A 109 -6.80 10.26 4.57
N ASP A 110 -6.82 9.54 5.69
CA ASP A 110 -7.94 8.68 6.11
C ASP A 110 -9.24 9.48 6.18
N ALA A 111 -9.20 10.68 6.80
CA ALA A 111 -10.37 11.56 6.85
C ALA A 111 -10.86 12.00 5.45
N GLN A 112 -9.95 12.19 4.49
CA GLN A 112 -10.31 12.54 3.11
C GLN A 112 -10.91 11.36 2.35
N VAL A 113 -10.33 10.16 2.52
CA VAL A 113 -10.84 8.92 1.94
C VAL A 113 -12.24 8.62 2.46
N GLU A 114 -12.45 8.70 3.77
CA GLU A 114 -13.78 8.47 4.37
C GLU A 114 -14.82 9.49 3.89
N LYS A 115 -14.42 10.76 3.70
CA LYS A 115 -15.29 11.77 3.09
C LYS A 115 -15.64 11.45 1.64
N ALA A 116 -14.68 10.98 0.85
CA ALA A 116 -14.92 10.57 -0.54
C ALA A 116 -15.88 9.38 -0.61
N LYS A 117 -15.67 8.35 0.22
CA LYS A 117 -16.56 7.19 0.34
C LYS A 117 -17.98 7.58 0.75
N ALA A 118 -18.13 8.44 1.76
CA ALA A 118 -19.43 8.91 2.20
C ALA A 118 -20.18 9.65 1.07
N THR A 119 -19.46 10.52 0.34
CA THR A 119 -20.03 11.26 -0.81
C THR A 119 -20.46 10.30 -1.92
N TYR A 120 -19.65 9.29 -2.23
CA TYR A 120 -19.98 8.27 -3.23
C TYR A 120 -21.20 7.45 -2.83
N ARG A 121 -21.26 6.97 -1.58
CA ARG A 121 -22.40 6.22 -1.05
C ARG A 121 -23.70 7.03 -1.16
N ASP A 122 -23.67 8.29 -0.73
CA ASP A 122 -24.85 9.16 -0.81
C ASP A 122 -25.28 9.42 -2.27
N ALA A 123 -24.33 9.50 -3.20
CA ALA A 123 -24.62 9.66 -4.63
C ALA A 123 -25.19 8.37 -5.24
N LYS A 124 -24.64 7.22 -4.87
CA LYS A 124 -25.11 5.89 -5.26
C LYS A 124 -26.53 5.63 -4.79
N ASP A 125 -26.86 5.95 -3.54
CA ASP A 125 -28.20 5.78 -2.98
C ASP A 125 -29.25 6.67 -3.69
N LYS A 126 -28.83 7.79 -4.27
CA LYS A 126 -29.69 8.72 -5.03
C LYS A 126 -29.74 8.41 -6.53
N ALA A 127 -28.84 7.58 -7.04
CA ALA A 127 -28.78 7.26 -8.46
C ALA A 127 -29.99 6.41 -8.86
N LYS A 128 -30.75 6.88 -9.84
CA LYS A 128 -31.94 6.18 -10.37
C LYS A 128 -31.70 5.56 -11.75
N THR A 129 -30.52 5.76 -12.32
CA THR A 129 -30.12 5.29 -13.64
C THR A 129 -28.66 4.87 -13.62
N ASP A 130 -28.29 3.96 -14.52
CA ASP A 130 -26.91 3.51 -14.69
C ASP A 130 -25.98 4.68 -15.05
N GLU A 131 -26.48 5.65 -15.83
CA GLU A 131 -25.71 6.87 -16.16
C GLU A 131 -25.42 7.73 -14.91
N ALA A 132 -26.37 7.83 -13.98
CA ALA A 132 -26.17 8.56 -12.74
C ALA A 132 -25.19 7.84 -11.80
N LEU A 133 -25.21 6.50 -11.81
CA LEU A 133 -24.25 5.68 -11.06
C LEU A 133 -22.84 5.82 -11.63
N ALA A 134 -22.68 5.70 -12.95
CA ALA A 134 -21.39 5.87 -13.63
C ALA A 134 -20.76 7.25 -13.36
N LYS A 135 -21.58 8.32 -13.36
CA LYS A 135 -21.11 9.67 -12.98
C LYS A 135 -20.73 9.80 -11.51
N ALA A 136 -21.32 9.00 -10.63
CA ALA A 136 -20.93 8.97 -9.21
C ALA A 136 -19.59 8.25 -9.04
N GLU A 137 -19.38 7.14 -9.76
CA GLU A 137 -18.11 6.39 -9.80
C GLU A 137 -16.97 7.25 -10.37
N GLU A 138 -17.16 7.89 -11.53
CA GLU A 138 -16.16 8.80 -12.13
C GLU A 138 -15.72 9.91 -11.15
N LYS A 139 -16.67 10.49 -10.41
CA LYS A 139 -16.37 11.53 -9.41
C LYS A 139 -15.61 10.98 -8.20
N TYR A 140 -15.94 9.76 -7.78
CA TYR A 140 -15.23 9.10 -6.69
C TYR A 140 -13.79 8.79 -7.10
N ASP A 141 -13.58 8.23 -8.29
CA ASP A 141 -12.27 7.92 -8.83
C ASP A 141 -11.40 9.17 -8.95
N ALA A 142 -11.94 10.24 -9.54
CA ALA A 142 -11.24 11.52 -9.65
C ALA A 142 -10.92 12.15 -8.28
N ALA A 143 -11.73 11.90 -7.24
CA ALA A 143 -11.43 12.35 -5.88
C ALA A 143 -10.29 11.52 -5.27
N MET A 144 -10.33 10.19 -5.42
CA MET A 144 -9.33 9.27 -4.90
C MET A 144 -7.96 9.46 -5.57
N GLU A 145 -7.92 9.74 -6.87
CA GLU A 145 -6.69 10.10 -7.58
C GLU A 145 -6.04 11.34 -6.97
N LYS A 146 -6.80 12.42 -6.75
CA LYS A 146 -6.31 13.65 -6.12
C LYS A 146 -5.80 13.43 -4.71
N ILE A 147 -6.50 12.61 -3.93
CA ILE A 147 -6.11 12.21 -2.57
C ILE A 147 -4.76 11.47 -2.63
N SER A 148 -4.63 10.49 -3.54
CA SER A 148 -3.40 9.71 -3.75
C SER A 148 -2.19 10.58 -4.13
N GLU A 149 -2.36 11.50 -5.07
CA GLU A 149 -1.28 12.42 -5.44
C GLU A 149 -0.86 13.36 -4.29
N SER A 150 -1.83 13.87 -3.55
CA SER A 150 -1.59 14.77 -2.42
C SER A 150 -0.87 14.05 -1.28
N TYR A 151 -1.20 12.77 -1.05
CA TYR A 151 -0.48 11.90 -0.12
C TYR A 151 0.98 11.75 -0.53
N LYS A 152 1.24 11.38 -1.79
CA LYS A 152 2.61 11.24 -2.33
C LYS A 152 3.43 12.51 -2.16
N ARG A 153 2.86 13.68 -2.47
CA ARG A 153 3.51 14.99 -2.25
C ARG A 153 3.82 15.25 -0.77
N SER A 154 2.92 14.87 0.13
CA SER A 154 3.13 15.05 1.58
C SER A 154 4.25 14.15 2.10
N VAL A 155 4.36 12.92 1.59
CA VAL A 155 5.46 12.00 1.94
C VAL A 155 6.79 12.53 1.41
N VAL A 156 6.85 13.02 0.16
CA VAL A 156 8.07 13.63 -0.39
C VAL A 156 8.51 14.83 0.46
N ALA A 157 7.58 15.74 0.79
CA ALA A 157 7.90 16.89 1.64
C ALA A 157 8.39 16.49 3.04
N LEU A 158 7.88 15.37 3.60
CA LEU A 158 8.38 14.82 4.86
C LEU A 158 9.81 14.31 4.71
N LYS A 159 10.10 13.53 3.65
CA LYS A 159 11.45 13.03 3.36
C LYS A 159 12.46 14.17 3.20
N ASP A 160 12.10 15.19 2.41
CA ASP A 160 12.94 16.37 2.17
C ASP A 160 13.25 17.10 3.50
N LYS A 161 12.24 17.25 4.37
CA LYS A 161 12.41 17.90 5.68
C LYS A 161 13.38 17.11 6.58
N LEU A 162 13.35 15.78 6.51
CA LEU A 162 14.19 14.89 7.31
C LEU A 162 15.56 14.61 6.67
N GLY A 163 15.81 15.11 5.45
CA GLY A 163 17.05 14.86 4.73
C GLY A 163 17.21 13.41 4.28
N ILE A 164 16.11 12.72 3.99
CA ILE A 164 16.09 11.35 3.45
C ILE A 164 16.18 11.44 1.92
N ASP A 165 17.30 10.98 1.35
CA ASP A 165 17.57 10.97 -0.11
C ASP A 165 17.75 9.53 -0.60
N GLU A 166 16.62 8.89 -0.96
CA GLU A 166 16.50 7.47 -1.38
C GLU A 166 17.10 7.15 -2.75
#